data_AF-F5W0R5-F1
#
_entry.id   AF-F5W0R5-F1
#
_cell.length_a   1.000
_cell.length_b   1.000
_cell.length_c   1.000
_cell.angle_alpha   90.00
_cell.angle_beta   90.00
_cell.angle_gamma   90.00
#
_symmetry.space_group_name_H-M   'P 1'
#
loop_
_entity.id
_entity.type
_entity.pdbx_description
1 polymer ?
#
loop_
_entity_poly.entity_id
_entity_poly.type
_entity_poly.pdbx_seq_one_letter_code
_entity_poly.pdbx_strand_id
1 'polypeptide(L)'
;MFRLTNKLAISNLIKNRKLYYPFALSVILAVTISYLFYSLAFNPKIVDLRGASAIQFTLQLGLVVVTLASAIIVLYANSFVMKNRSKELGVYGMLGLEKRHLIGMTFKELLIFGLVTVTAGIGIGALFDNLIFALLLKLAKMKVELVATFQWSVVFSILLVFGLVFLLIVFLNAIRIIRMDALQLSREKAKGEKKGRFLVLQTLVGLIAQGGGYYLALSVTDAFKAVATFFIAVMLVIVGTYLLFNAGITVFLQLLKKNKRYYYQPNNLISVSNLIFRMKKMLSD
;
A
#
# COMPACT_ATOMS: atom_id res chain seq x y z
N MET A 1 -24.19 -25.51 0.82
CA MET A 1 -22.92 -25.01 1.41
C MET A 1 -22.48 -23.61 0.94
N PHE A 2 -22.61 -23.24 -0.34
CA PHE A 2 -22.15 -21.92 -0.87
C PHE A 2 -22.75 -20.68 -0.17
N ARG A 3 -24.05 -20.69 0.15
CA ARG A 3 -24.72 -19.57 0.85
C ARG A 3 -24.24 -19.37 2.29
N LEU A 4 -23.86 -20.45 2.99
CA LEU A 4 -23.29 -20.40 4.34
C LEU A 4 -21.88 -19.81 4.34
N THR A 5 -21.02 -20.20 3.40
CA THR A 5 -19.67 -19.65 3.28
C THR A 5 -19.66 -18.17 2.90
N ASN A 6 -20.59 -17.71 2.06
CA ASN A 6 -20.69 -16.27 1.73
C ASN A 6 -21.22 -15.45 2.91
N LYS A 7 -22.24 -15.95 3.65
CA LYS A 7 -22.70 -15.30 4.88
C LYS A 7 -21.58 -15.19 5.92
N LEU A 8 -20.75 -16.22 6.07
CA LEU A 8 -19.61 -16.23 6.98
C LEU A 8 -18.49 -15.27 6.54
N ALA A 9 -18.20 -15.17 5.25
CA ALA A 9 -17.21 -14.23 4.71
C ALA A 9 -17.64 -12.76 4.91
N ILE A 10 -18.90 -12.44 4.59
CA ILE A 10 -19.47 -11.10 4.78
C ILE A 10 -19.58 -10.76 6.28
N SER A 11 -20.01 -11.71 7.10
CA SER A 11 -20.05 -11.54 8.56
C SER A 11 -18.65 -11.30 9.14
N ASN A 12 -17.62 -12.01 8.66
CA ASN A 12 -16.23 -11.79 9.08
C ASN A 12 -15.73 -10.40 8.70
N LEU A 13 -16.01 -9.91 7.49
CA LEU A 13 -15.65 -8.55 7.05
C LEU A 13 -16.28 -7.48 7.95
N ILE A 14 -17.55 -7.66 8.31
CA ILE A 14 -18.29 -6.72 9.18
C ILE A 14 -17.79 -6.81 10.63
N LYS A 15 -17.53 -8.02 11.15
CA LYS A 15 -17.09 -8.24 12.53
C LYS A 15 -15.65 -7.76 12.75
N ASN A 16 -14.79 -7.91 11.73
CA ASN A 16 -13.40 -7.44 11.72
C ASN A 16 -13.20 -6.09 11.01
N ARG A 17 -14.24 -5.24 10.96
CA ARG A 17 -14.22 -3.93 10.28
C ARG A 17 -13.05 -3.02 10.68
N LYS A 18 -12.63 -3.02 11.95
CA LYS A 18 -11.50 -2.21 12.43
C LYS A 18 -10.18 -2.58 11.76
N LEU A 19 -10.07 -3.82 11.27
CA LEU A 19 -8.88 -4.36 10.63
C LEU A 19 -8.96 -4.28 9.11
N TYR A 20 -10.15 -4.52 8.56
CA TYR A 20 -10.39 -4.51 7.12
C TYR A 20 -10.60 -3.11 6.54
N TYR A 21 -11.00 -2.12 7.36
CA TYR A 21 -11.19 -0.75 6.90
C TYR A 21 -9.90 -0.09 6.41
N PRO A 22 -8.76 -0.14 7.14
CA PRO A 22 -7.48 0.35 6.62
C PRO A 22 -7.07 -0.37 5.33
N PHE A 23 -7.28 -1.69 5.25
CA PHE A 23 -6.98 -2.45 4.04
C PHE A 23 -7.85 -1.99 2.86
N ALA A 24 -9.15 -1.80 3.07
CA ALA A 24 -10.08 -1.36 2.02
C ALA A 24 -9.69 0.01 1.51
N LEU A 25 -9.39 0.93 2.42
CA LEU A 25 -8.94 2.27 2.07
C LEU A 25 -7.63 2.24 1.28
N SER A 26 -6.65 1.42 1.69
CA SER A 26 -5.40 1.26 0.94
C SER A 26 -5.62 0.70 -0.47
N VAL A 27 -6.48 -0.30 -0.64
CA VAL A 27 -6.79 -0.86 -1.98
C VAL A 27 -7.53 0.15 -2.84
N ILE A 28 -8.57 0.79 -2.30
CA ILE A 28 -9.36 1.80 -3.03
C ILE A 28 -8.43 2.92 -3.51
N LEU A 29 -7.59 3.48 -2.63
CA LEU A 29 -6.64 4.52 -3.01
C LEU A 29 -5.63 4.06 -4.06
N ALA A 30 -5.05 2.86 -3.89
CA ALA A 30 -4.10 2.30 -4.85
C ALA A 30 -4.75 2.11 -6.24
N VAL A 31 -5.99 1.60 -6.29
CA VAL A 31 -6.76 1.42 -7.52
C VAL A 31 -7.11 2.77 -8.14
N THR A 32 -7.59 3.73 -7.34
CA THR A 32 -7.93 5.09 -7.81
C THR A 32 -6.72 5.76 -8.45
N ILE A 33 -5.58 5.79 -7.76
CA ILE A 33 -4.35 6.43 -8.27
C ILE A 33 -3.87 5.71 -9.53
N SER A 34 -3.87 4.38 -9.54
CA SER A 34 -3.51 3.60 -10.72
C SER A 34 -4.44 3.90 -11.89
N TYR A 35 -5.75 3.92 -11.68
CA TYR A 35 -6.73 4.24 -12.71
C TYR A 35 -6.47 5.61 -13.33
N LEU A 36 -6.24 6.64 -12.50
CA LEU A 36 -5.97 8.00 -12.98
C LEU A 36 -4.70 8.05 -13.83
N PHE A 37 -3.64 7.35 -13.43
CA PHE A 37 -2.40 7.27 -14.21
C PHE A 37 -2.58 6.53 -15.54
N TYR A 38 -3.29 5.40 -15.53
CA TYR A 38 -3.58 4.66 -16.77
C TYR A 38 -4.47 5.49 -17.70
N SER A 39 -5.49 6.15 -17.17
CA SER A 39 -6.38 7.03 -17.94
C SER A 39 -5.60 8.15 -18.63
N LEU A 40 -4.72 8.83 -17.90
CA LEU A 40 -3.82 9.81 -18.50
C LEU A 40 -2.91 9.17 -19.55
N ALA A 41 -2.18 8.11 -19.21
CA ALA A 41 -1.17 7.52 -20.09
C ALA A 41 -1.73 7.02 -21.44
N PHE A 42 -2.98 6.55 -21.45
CA PHE A 42 -3.65 6.01 -22.65
C PHE A 42 -4.64 6.99 -23.30
N ASN A 43 -4.71 8.24 -22.82
CA ASN A 43 -5.61 9.24 -23.38
C ASN A 43 -5.16 9.67 -24.79
N PRO A 44 -5.98 9.50 -25.84
CA PRO A 44 -5.61 9.84 -27.21
C PRO A 44 -5.31 11.33 -27.37
N LYS A 45 -5.96 12.19 -26.56
CA LYS A 45 -5.76 13.63 -26.62
C LYS A 45 -4.36 14.07 -26.20
N ILE A 46 -3.59 13.21 -25.53
CA ILE A 46 -2.20 13.54 -25.17
C ILE A 46 -1.29 13.58 -26.39
N VAL A 47 -1.58 12.76 -27.41
CA VAL A 47 -0.77 12.68 -28.63
C VAL A 47 -0.84 13.98 -29.45
N ASP A 48 -1.95 14.71 -29.35
CA ASP A 48 -2.17 15.97 -30.07
C ASP A 48 -1.54 17.20 -29.36
N LEU A 49 -0.95 17.00 -28.18
CA LEU A 49 -0.38 18.09 -27.37
C LEU A 49 1.02 18.48 -27.84
N ARG A 50 1.37 19.76 -27.71
CA ARG A 50 2.75 20.21 -27.88
C ARG A 50 3.65 19.55 -26.82
N GLY A 51 4.65 18.79 -27.27
CA GLY A 51 5.51 18.02 -26.37
C GLY A 51 4.93 16.65 -25.97
N ALA A 52 3.95 16.13 -26.71
CA ALA A 52 3.30 14.84 -26.48
C ALA A 52 4.28 13.70 -26.21
N SER A 53 5.39 13.61 -26.96
CA SER A 53 6.39 12.54 -26.81
C SER A 53 7.04 12.53 -25.42
N ALA A 54 7.42 13.69 -24.89
CA ALA A 54 8.00 13.81 -23.55
C ALA A 54 6.96 13.53 -22.45
N ILE A 55 5.73 14.01 -22.63
CA ILE A 55 4.61 13.77 -21.70
C ILE A 55 4.28 12.28 -21.64
N GLN A 56 4.11 11.65 -22.80
CA GLN A 56 3.76 10.24 -22.91
C GLN A 56 4.87 9.35 -22.36
N PHE A 57 6.13 9.66 -22.66
CA PHE A 57 7.28 8.96 -22.09
C PHE A 57 7.28 9.02 -20.56
N THR A 58 7.07 10.22 -20.00
CA THR A 58 7.03 10.43 -18.54
C THR A 58 5.85 9.68 -17.89
N LEU A 59 4.67 9.71 -18.52
CA LEU A 59 3.49 8.99 -18.04
C LEU A 59 3.68 7.48 -18.08
N GLN A 60 4.34 6.93 -19.11
CA GLN A 60 4.65 5.50 -19.19
C GLN A 60 5.61 5.06 -18.08
N LEU A 61 6.65 5.86 -17.79
CA LEU A 61 7.51 5.60 -16.64
C LEU A 61 6.73 5.67 -15.32
N GLY A 62 5.90 6.69 -15.17
CA GLY A 62 5.02 6.85 -14.02
C GLY A 62 4.07 5.67 -13.82
N LEU A 63 3.55 5.09 -14.90
CA LEU A 63 2.65 3.93 -14.87
C LEU A 63 3.33 2.70 -14.25
N VAL A 64 4.59 2.42 -14.61
CA VAL A 64 5.36 1.32 -14.02
C VAL A 64 5.54 1.54 -12.52
N VAL A 65 5.92 2.77 -12.13
CA VAL A 65 6.15 3.14 -10.73
C VAL A 65 4.88 3.03 -9.89
N VAL A 66 3.77 3.60 -10.37
CA VAL A 66 2.48 3.59 -9.69
C VAL A 66 1.94 2.17 -9.57
N THR A 67 2.11 1.34 -10.60
CA THR A 67 1.71 -0.08 -10.56
C THR A 67 2.49 -0.84 -9.49
N LEU A 68 3.82 -0.69 -9.44
CA LEU A 68 4.67 -1.32 -8.44
C LEU A 68 4.36 -0.83 -7.03
N ALA A 69 4.25 0.48 -6.84
CA ALA A 69 3.93 1.08 -5.54
C ALA A 69 2.56 0.61 -5.03
N SER A 70 1.55 0.59 -5.91
CA SER A 70 0.22 0.08 -5.60
C SER A 70 0.26 -1.40 -5.19
N ALA A 71 0.97 -2.24 -5.94
CA ALA A 71 1.15 -3.65 -5.59
C ALA A 71 1.79 -3.82 -4.20
N ILE A 72 2.86 -3.08 -3.90
CA ILE A 72 3.53 -3.12 -2.59
C ILE A 72 2.58 -2.69 -1.47
N ILE A 73 1.83 -1.59 -1.64
CA ILE A 73 0.87 -1.08 -0.66
C ILE A 73 -0.20 -2.14 -0.37
N VAL A 74 -0.78 -2.74 -1.41
CA VAL A 74 -1.83 -3.76 -1.25
C VAL A 74 -1.28 -5.02 -0.59
N LEU A 75 -0.09 -5.48 -0.98
CA LEU A 75 0.59 -6.64 -0.37
C LEU A 75 0.89 -6.42 1.12
N TYR A 76 1.35 -5.22 1.47
CA TYR A 76 1.63 -4.83 2.84
C TYR A 76 0.35 -4.77 3.67
N ALA A 77 -0.69 -4.13 3.15
CA ALA A 77 -1.98 -4.03 3.84
C ALA A 77 -2.64 -5.40 4.04
N ASN A 78 -2.57 -6.30 3.05
CA ASN A 78 -2.98 -7.70 3.23
C ASN A 78 -2.11 -8.41 4.29
N SER A 79 -0.80 -8.20 4.28
CA SER A 79 0.10 -8.81 5.27
C SER A 79 -0.24 -8.37 6.69
N PHE A 80 -0.62 -7.10 6.88
CA PHE A 80 -1.09 -6.57 8.15
C PHE A 80 -2.39 -7.25 8.60
N VAL A 81 -3.37 -7.41 7.70
CA VAL A 81 -4.62 -8.12 7.99
C VAL A 81 -4.33 -9.57 8.42
N MET A 82 -3.55 -10.30 7.63
CA MET A 82 -3.22 -11.70 7.91
C MET A 82 -2.44 -11.90 9.20
N LYS A 83 -1.57 -10.96 9.56
CA LYS A 83 -0.79 -11.03 10.80
C LYS A 83 -1.69 -10.88 12.03
N ASN A 84 -2.64 -9.96 11.98
CA ASN A 84 -3.59 -9.76 13.08
C ASN A 84 -4.64 -10.89 13.15
N ARG A 85 -4.95 -11.56 12.03
CA ARG A 85 -5.83 -12.75 11.99
C ARG A 85 -5.14 -14.07 12.30
N SER A 86 -3.82 -14.07 12.48
CA SER A 86 -3.04 -15.30 12.73
C SER A 86 -3.51 -16.08 13.95
N LYS A 87 -3.94 -15.37 15.02
CA LYS A 87 -4.48 -15.98 16.25
C LYS A 87 -5.84 -16.64 16.04
N GLU A 88 -6.73 -16.02 15.25
CA GLU A 88 -8.03 -16.61 14.88
C GLU A 88 -7.84 -17.86 14.02
N LEU A 89 -6.97 -17.77 12.99
CA LEU A 89 -6.64 -18.88 12.11
C LEU A 89 -5.97 -20.04 12.88
N GLY A 90 -5.15 -19.74 13.90
CA GLY A 90 -4.54 -20.74 14.78
C GLY A 90 -5.56 -21.47 15.67
N VAL A 91 -6.57 -20.76 16.20
CA VAL A 91 -7.68 -21.38 16.95
C VAL A 91 -8.50 -22.29 16.05
N TYR A 92 -8.78 -21.87 14.82
CA TYR A 92 -9.47 -22.73 13.85
C TYR A 92 -8.68 -24.00 13.53
N GLY A 93 -7.35 -23.91 13.41
CA GLY A 93 -6.48 -25.08 13.29
C GLY A 93 -6.57 -26.02 14.50
N MET A 94 -6.59 -25.49 15.73
CA MET A 94 -6.74 -26.30 16.96
C MET A 94 -8.12 -26.96 17.08
N LEU A 95 -9.17 -26.38 16.48
CA LEU A 95 -10.52 -26.95 16.42
C LEU A 95 -10.68 -28.02 15.32
N GLY A 96 -9.59 -28.44 14.66
CA GLY A 96 -9.59 -29.52 13.69
C GLY A 96 -9.96 -29.11 12.26
N LEU A 97 -10.02 -27.80 11.94
CA LEU A 97 -10.21 -27.37 10.56
C LEU A 97 -8.95 -27.64 9.73
N GLU A 98 -9.10 -28.41 8.66
CA GLU A 98 -8.00 -28.63 7.72
C GLU A 98 -7.55 -27.30 7.09
N LYS A 99 -6.25 -27.16 6.87
CA LYS A 99 -5.64 -26.00 6.21
C LYS A 99 -6.28 -25.65 4.86
N ARG A 100 -6.76 -26.66 4.12
CA ARG A 100 -7.46 -26.48 2.83
C ARG A 100 -8.73 -25.65 2.98
N HIS A 101 -9.50 -25.87 4.05
CA HIS A 101 -10.71 -25.12 4.34
C HIS A 101 -10.39 -23.67 4.74
N LEU A 102 -9.30 -23.44 5.47
CA LEU A 102 -8.83 -22.09 5.85
C LEU A 102 -8.36 -21.27 4.64
N ILE A 103 -7.63 -21.91 3.72
CA ILE A 103 -7.19 -21.28 2.48
C ILE A 103 -8.41 -20.94 1.61
N GLY A 104 -9.35 -21.88 1.45
CA GLY A 104 -10.58 -21.66 0.67
C GLY A 104 -11.49 -20.56 1.24
N MET A 105 -11.57 -20.45 2.57
CA MET A 105 -12.29 -19.36 3.24
C MET A 105 -11.62 -18.01 2.97
N THR A 106 -10.30 -17.92 3.19
CA THR A 106 -9.53 -16.69 3.00
C THR A 106 -9.56 -16.22 1.54
N PHE A 107 -9.52 -17.16 0.59
CA PHE A 107 -9.67 -16.90 -0.84
C PHE A 107 -11.00 -16.23 -1.18
N LYS A 108 -12.12 -16.78 -0.69
CA LYS A 108 -13.45 -16.21 -0.93
C LYS A 108 -13.61 -14.82 -0.32
N GLU A 109 -13.07 -14.61 0.88
CA GLU A 109 -13.04 -13.29 1.52
C GLU A 109 -12.29 -12.27 0.66
N LEU A 110 -11.08 -12.63 0.19
CA LEU A 110 -10.27 -11.77 -0.68
C LEU A 110 -10.93 -11.50 -2.03
N LEU A 111 -11.62 -12.47 -2.62
CA LEU A 111 -12.34 -12.26 -3.88
C LEU A 111 -13.49 -11.27 -3.74
N ILE A 112 -14.37 -11.45 -2.74
CA ILE A 112 -15.49 -10.54 -2.50
C ILE A 112 -14.96 -9.15 -2.16
N PHE A 113 -13.95 -9.09 -1.29
CA PHE A 113 -13.32 -7.85 -0.90
C PHE A 113 -12.66 -7.12 -2.09
N GLY A 114 -11.91 -7.85 -2.91
CA GLY A 114 -11.25 -7.34 -4.11
C GLY A 114 -12.26 -6.79 -5.11
N LEU A 115 -13.34 -7.52 -5.38
CA LEU A 115 -14.42 -7.04 -6.25
C LEU A 115 -15.00 -5.71 -5.75
N VAL A 116 -15.36 -5.61 -4.47
CA VAL A 116 -15.97 -4.39 -3.90
C VAL A 116 -14.99 -3.22 -3.90
N THR A 117 -13.74 -3.45 -3.50
CA THR A 117 -12.74 -2.38 -3.36
C THR A 117 -12.19 -1.91 -4.70
N VAL A 118 -11.98 -2.82 -5.66
CA VAL A 118 -11.53 -2.47 -7.02
C VAL A 118 -12.62 -1.74 -7.77
N THR A 119 -13.88 -2.21 -7.70
CA THR A 119 -15.00 -1.48 -8.34
C THR A 119 -15.20 -0.10 -7.73
N ALA A 120 -15.12 0.03 -6.39
CA ALA A 120 -15.17 1.33 -5.74
C ALA A 120 -13.99 2.25 -6.15
N GLY A 121 -12.77 1.72 -6.21
CA GLY A 121 -11.59 2.46 -6.65
C GLY A 121 -11.66 2.93 -8.10
N ILE A 122 -12.14 2.08 -9.01
CA ILE A 122 -12.39 2.46 -10.41
C ILE A 122 -13.48 3.52 -10.47
N GLY A 123 -14.58 3.37 -9.72
CA GLY A 123 -15.66 4.36 -9.67
C GLY A 123 -15.16 5.73 -9.20
N ILE A 124 -14.39 5.77 -8.12
CA ILE A 124 -13.77 7.01 -7.62
C ILE A 124 -12.77 7.56 -8.65
N GLY A 125 -11.92 6.72 -9.22
CA GLY A 125 -10.97 7.12 -10.27
C GLY A 125 -11.67 7.76 -11.48
N ALA A 126 -12.74 7.14 -11.96
CA ALA A 126 -13.54 7.64 -13.07
C ALA A 126 -14.21 8.99 -12.74
N LEU A 127 -14.65 9.19 -11.48
CA LEU A 127 -15.21 10.48 -11.03
C LEU A 127 -14.15 11.60 -11.05
N PHE A 128 -12.91 11.30 -10.69
CA PHE A 128 -11.82 12.29 -10.65
C PHE A 128 -11.04 12.43 -11.97
N ASP A 129 -11.31 11.58 -12.96
CA ASP A 129 -10.55 11.49 -14.21
C ASP A 129 -10.48 12.85 -14.95
N ASN A 130 -11.64 13.46 -15.19
CA ASN A 130 -11.74 14.76 -15.87
C ASN A 130 -11.02 15.87 -15.09
N LEU A 131 -11.03 15.80 -13.76
CA LEU A 131 -10.40 16.81 -12.89
C LEU A 131 -8.86 16.71 -12.98
N ILE A 132 -8.34 15.48 -13.00
CA ILE A 132 -6.90 15.23 -13.13
C ILE A 132 -6.41 15.58 -14.54
N PHE A 133 -7.19 15.27 -15.58
CA PHE A 133 -6.85 15.68 -16.95
C PHE A 133 -6.84 17.21 -17.11
N ALA A 134 -7.85 17.91 -16.58
CA ALA A 134 -7.88 19.37 -16.58
C ALA A 134 -6.69 19.99 -15.82
N LEU A 135 -6.29 19.38 -14.70
CA LEU A 135 -5.11 19.79 -13.94
C LEU A 135 -3.82 19.61 -14.75
N LEU A 136 -3.68 18.51 -15.50
CA LEU A 136 -2.55 18.30 -16.41
C LEU A 136 -2.51 19.38 -17.50
N LEU A 137 -3.64 19.67 -18.17
CA LEU A 137 -3.70 20.72 -19.19
C LEU A 137 -3.33 22.10 -18.64
N LYS A 138 -3.80 22.42 -17.43
CA LYS A 138 -3.49 23.68 -16.74
C LYS A 138 -1.99 23.79 -16.41
N LEU A 139 -1.38 22.71 -15.91
CA LEU A 139 0.06 22.67 -15.62
C LEU A 139 0.90 22.78 -16.91
N ALA A 140 0.43 22.18 -17.99
CA ALA A 140 1.05 22.27 -19.32
C ALA A 140 0.74 23.58 -20.06
N LYS A 141 0.03 24.54 -19.44
CA LYS A 141 -0.35 25.85 -20.00
C LYS A 141 -1.15 25.75 -21.32
N MET A 142 -1.99 24.73 -21.44
CA MET A 142 -2.86 24.53 -22.61
C MET A 142 -4.32 24.87 -22.28
N LYS A 143 -5.14 25.09 -23.33
CA LYS A 143 -6.58 25.36 -23.16
C LYS A 143 -7.24 24.15 -22.50
N VAL A 144 -7.96 24.39 -21.40
CA VAL A 144 -8.67 23.34 -20.67
C VAL A 144 -9.99 23.06 -21.38
N GLU A 145 -10.05 21.94 -22.10
CA GLU A 145 -11.29 21.41 -22.64
C GLU A 145 -11.72 20.19 -21.82
N LEU A 146 -12.81 20.34 -21.06
CA LEU A 146 -13.41 19.26 -20.30
C LEU A 146 -14.18 18.35 -21.27
N VAL A 147 -13.50 17.32 -21.76
CA VAL A 147 -14.15 16.23 -22.50
C VAL A 147 -13.96 14.96 -21.69
N ALA A 148 -15.05 14.21 -21.52
CA ALA A 148 -15.01 12.93 -20.83
C ALA A 148 -14.07 11.97 -21.57
N THR A 149 -13.00 11.55 -20.89
CA THR A 149 -11.95 10.66 -21.44
C THR A 149 -12.10 9.23 -20.95
N PHE A 150 -13.34 8.81 -20.67
CA PHE A 150 -13.59 7.47 -20.14
C PHE A 150 -13.26 6.40 -21.19
N GLN A 151 -12.32 5.51 -20.85
CA GLN A 151 -11.84 4.46 -21.74
C GLN A 151 -12.06 3.08 -21.13
N TRP A 152 -12.78 2.22 -21.85
CA TRP A 152 -12.99 0.82 -21.45
C TRP A 152 -11.68 0.02 -21.38
N SER A 153 -10.69 0.37 -22.22
CA SER A 153 -9.36 -0.26 -22.19
C SER A 153 -8.64 -0.06 -20.85
N VAL A 154 -8.80 1.12 -20.23
CA VAL A 154 -8.21 1.45 -18.93
C VAL A 154 -8.85 0.63 -17.82
N VAL A 155 -10.18 0.52 -17.82
CA VAL A 155 -10.92 -0.32 -16.86
C VAL A 155 -10.43 -1.78 -16.94
N PHE A 156 -10.33 -2.34 -18.15
CA PHE A 156 -9.87 -3.71 -18.33
C PHE A 156 -8.42 -3.90 -17.88
N SER A 157 -7.54 -2.93 -18.18
CA SER A 157 -6.14 -2.96 -17.74
C SER A 157 -6.02 -2.97 -16.21
N ILE A 158 -6.79 -2.14 -15.52
CA ILE A 158 -6.82 -2.10 -14.05
C ILE A 158 -7.36 -3.41 -13.47
N LEU A 159 -8.42 -3.97 -14.05
CA LEU A 159 -8.95 -5.27 -13.63
C LEU A 159 -7.93 -6.39 -13.80
N LEU A 160 -7.17 -6.40 -14.90
CA LEU A 160 -6.12 -7.39 -15.15
C LEU A 160 -4.98 -7.24 -14.14
N VAL A 161 -4.45 -6.03 -13.98
CA VAL A 161 -3.31 -5.74 -13.08
C VAL A 161 -3.66 -6.06 -11.64
N PHE A 162 -4.78 -5.56 -11.12
CA PHE A 162 -5.19 -5.86 -9.75
C PHE A 162 -5.62 -7.31 -9.60
N GLY A 163 -6.20 -7.94 -10.64
CA GLY A 163 -6.47 -9.38 -10.66
C GLY A 163 -5.20 -10.21 -10.41
N LEU A 164 -4.10 -9.88 -11.08
CA LEU A 164 -2.79 -10.51 -10.85
C LEU A 164 -2.25 -10.23 -9.44
N VAL A 165 -2.38 -9.01 -8.94
CA VAL A 165 -1.97 -8.66 -7.56
C VAL A 165 -2.77 -9.46 -6.52
N PHE A 166 -4.08 -9.60 -6.69
CA PHE A 166 -4.93 -10.41 -5.81
C PHE A 166 -4.58 -11.90 -5.90
N LEU A 167 -4.26 -12.42 -7.09
CA LEU A 167 -3.81 -13.80 -7.26
C LEU A 167 -2.49 -14.04 -6.50
N LEU A 168 -1.52 -13.12 -6.63
CA LEU A 168 -0.27 -13.15 -5.87
C LEU A 168 -0.53 -13.14 -4.36
N ILE A 169 -1.47 -12.31 -3.89
CA ILE A 169 -1.86 -12.24 -2.48
C ILE A 169 -2.43 -13.57 -1.98
N VAL A 170 -3.33 -14.19 -2.75
CA VAL A 170 -3.90 -15.50 -2.43
C VAL A 170 -2.81 -16.55 -2.31
N PHE A 171 -1.87 -16.56 -3.26
CA PHE A 171 -0.74 -17.49 -3.25
C PHE A 171 0.15 -17.30 -2.00
N LEU A 172 0.54 -16.06 -1.69
CA LEU A 172 1.33 -15.73 -0.51
C LEU A 172 0.61 -16.07 0.80
N ASN A 173 -0.71 -15.85 0.86
CA ASN A 173 -1.53 -16.19 2.00
C ASN A 173 -1.63 -17.70 2.19
N ALA A 174 -1.78 -18.47 1.11
CA ALA A 174 -1.77 -19.93 1.16
C ALA A 174 -0.45 -20.47 1.72
N ILE A 175 0.70 -19.97 1.22
CA ILE A 175 2.02 -20.34 1.76
C ILE A 175 2.12 -19.99 3.25
N ARG A 176 1.66 -18.80 3.65
CA ARG A 176 1.69 -18.37 5.05
C ARG A 176 0.86 -19.31 5.94
N ILE A 177 -0.36 -19.66 5.53
CA ILE A 177 -1.25 -20.58 6.27
C ILE A 177 -0.65 -21.99 6.36
N ILE A 178 -0.01 -22.50 5.30
CA ILE A 178 0.62 -23.83 5.33
C ILE A 178 1.77 -23.88 6.34
N ARG A 179 2.56 -22.80 6.42
CA ARG A 179 3.70 -22.66 7.35
C ARG A 179 3.30 -22.30 8.78
N MET A 180 2.02 -22.06 9.06
CA MET A 180 1.56 -21.65 10.40
C MET A 180 1.48 -22.81 11.41
N ASP A 181 1.65 -24.07 11.01
CA ASP A 181 1.62 -25.20 11.95
C ASP A 181 2.80 -25.17 12.93
N ALA A 182 2.47 -25.28 14.22
CA ALA A 182 3.33 -25.59 15.36
C ALA A 182 4.31 -24.53 15.92
N LEU A 183 4.74 -23.50 15.18
CA LEU A 183 5.91 -22.71 15.63
C LEU A 183 5.67 -21.38 16.39
N GLN A 184 4.42 -20.95 16.63
CA GLN A 184 4.20 -19.60 17.17
C GLN A 184 3.39 -19.45 18.46
N LEU A 185 2.82 -20.51 19.03
CA LEU A 185 2.23 -20.39 20.38
C LEU A 185 3.26 -20.32 21.52
N SER A 186 4.54 -20.69 21.28
CA SER A 186 5.55 -20.79 22.34
C SER A 186 6.76 -19.86 22.21
N ARG A 187 6.90 -19.04 21.16
CA ARG A 187 8.11 -18.23 20.92
C ARG A 187 7.90 -16.73 20.71
N GLU A 188 6.71 -16.20 21.00
CA GLU A 188 6.44 -14.75 20.95
C GLU A 188 6.90 -13.99 22.22
N LYS A 189 7.49 -14.69 23.21
CA LYS A 189 8.10 -14.07 24.40
C LYS A 189 9.62 -13.83 24.31
N ALA A 190 10.29 -14.21 23.21
CA ALA A 190 11.76 -14.22 23.15
C ALA A 190 12.39 -13.54 21.91
N LYS A 191 11.68 -12.67 21.19
CA LYS A 191 12.34 -11.74 20.26
C LYS A 191 12.73 -10.48 21.02
N GLY A 192 13.95 -10.52 21.54
CA GLY A 192 14.57 -9.45 22.32
C GLY A 192 14.40 -8.08 21.67
N GLU A 193 14.19 -7.08 22.53
CA GLU A 193 14.08 -5.68 22.20
C GLU A 193 15.12 -5.29 21.13
N LYS A 194 14.67 -4.89 19.93
CA LYS A 194 15.57 -4.24 18.98
C LYS A 194 16.03 -2.93 19.61
N LYS A 195 17.25 -2.94 20.17
CA LYS A 195 17.90 -1.80 20.83
C LYS A 195 17.70 -0.55 19.98
N GLY A 196 17.19 0.53 20.59
CA GLY A 196 16.81 1.78 19.90
C GLY A 196 17.87 2.38 18.98
N ARG A 197 19.16 2.04 19.14
CA ARG A 197 20.25 2.46 18.24
C ARG A 197 20.10 1.94 16.81
N PHE A 198 19.61 0.71 16.60
CA PHE A 198 19.44 0.16 15.25
C PHE A 198 18.30 0.86 14.50
N LEU A 199 17.24 1.28 15.22
CA LEU A 199 16.13 2.05 14.68
C LEU A 199 16.55 3.47 14.27
N VAL A 200 17.44 4.11 15.02
CA VAL A 200 17.99 5.43 14.67
C VAL A 200 18.84 5.36 13.40
N LEU A 201 19.71 4.35 13.27
CA LEU A 201 20.51 4.14 12.06
C LEU A 201 19.63 3.88 10.84
N GLN A 202 18.58 3.07 10.99
CA GLN A 202 17.63 2.76 9.93
C GLN A 202 16.83 3.99 9.47
N THR A 203 16.48 4.90 10.40
CA THR A 203 15.84 6.18 10.09
C THR A 203 16.78 7.11 9.32
N LEU A 204 18.06 7.19 9.72
CA LEU A 204 19.08 7.98 9.01
C LEU A 204 19.31 7.48 7.58
N VAL A 205 19.45 6.17 7.41
CA VAL A 205 19.57 5.54 6.08
C VAL A 205 18.32 5.82 5.23
N GLY A 206 17.12 5.76 5.84
CA GLY A 206 15.88 6.11 5.16
C GLY A 206 15.84 7.56 4.69
N LEU A 207 16.27 8.51 5.53
CA LEU A 207 16.35 9.94 5.18
C LEU A 207 17.37 10.20 4.07
N ILE A 208 18.55 9.58 4.15
CA ILE A 208 19.60 9.72 3.12
C ILE A 208 19.15 9.09 1.80
N ALA A 209 18.49 7.92 1.84
CA ALA A 209 17.94 7.31 0.64
C ALA A 209 16.85 8.19 0.00
N GLN A 210 16.00 8.82 0.82
CA GLN A 210 14.96 9.71 0.32
C GLN A 210 15.56 11.00 -0.27
N GLY A 211 16.47 11.66 0.45
CA GLY A 211 17.17 12.85 -0.02
C GLY A 211 18.03 12.58 -1.25
N GLY A 212 18.75 11.46 -1.27
CA GLY A 212 19.56 11.01 -2.41
C GLY A 212 18.71 10.69 -3.63
N GLY A 213 17.54 10.07 -3.46
CA GLY A 213 16.59 9.86 -4.55
C GLY A 213 16.09 11.17 -5.16
N TYR A 214 15.74 12.16 -4.32
CA TYR A 214 15.34 13.50 -4.80
C TYR A 214 16.48 14.24 -5.48
N TYR A 215 17.69 14.19 -4.92
CA TYR A 215 18.86 14.81 -5.53
C TYR A 215 19.18 14.19 -6.89
N LEU A 216 19.21 12.85 -6.97
CA LEU A 216 19.40 12.12 -8.23
C LEU A 216 18.32 12.45 -9.25
N ALA A 217 17.06 12.66 -8.83
CA ALA A 217 15.99 13.07 -9.73
C ALA A 217 16.19 14.49 -10.30
N LEU A 218 16.83 15.39 -9.54
CA LEU A 218 17.07 16.78 -9.94
C LEU A 218 18.37 16.98 -10.74
N SER A 219 19.35 16.09 -10.59
CA SER A 219 20.69 16.20 -11.22
C SER A 219 20.78 15.59 -12.62
N VAL A 220 19.69 15.07 -13.18
CA VAL A 220 19.70 14.47 -14.52
C VAL A 220 19.58 15.55 -15.60
N THR A 221 20.60 15.65 -16.44
CA THR A 221 20.61 16.52 -17.63
C THR A 221 20.55 15.74 -18.96
N ASP A 222 20.89 14.45 -18.97
CA ASP A 222 20.93 13.57 -20.16
C ASP A 222 19.74 12.61 -20.26
N ALA A 223 19.04 12.58 -21.39
CA ALA A 223 17.82 11.78 -21.62
C ALA A 223 18.02 10.25 -21.51
N PHE A 224 19.17 9.72 -21.93
CA PHE A 224 19.45 8.27 -21.84
C PHE A 224 19.81 7.81 -20.42
N LYS A 225 20.54 8.64 -19.66
CA LYS A 225 20.81 8.39 -18.23
C LYS A 225 19.57 8.67 -17.38
N ALA A 226 18.66 9.51 -17.85
CA ALA A 226 17.43 9.86 -17.14
C ALA A 226 16.58 8.66 -16.78
N VAL A 227 16.44 7.70 -17.70
CA VAL A 227 15.57 6.53 -17.49
C VAL A 227 16.10 5.65 -16.36
N ALA A 228 17.38 5.27 -16.42
CA ALA A 228 18.00 4.43 -15.41
C ALA A 228 18.08 5.14 -14.05
N THR A 229 18.50 6.41 -14.04
CA THR A 229 18.57 7.21 -12.81
C THR A 229 17.18 7.45 -12.20
N PHE A 230 16.13 7.62 -13.02
CA PHE A 230 14.75 7.73 -12.56
C PHE A 230 14.29 6.45 -11.84
N PHE A 231 14.50 5.27 -12.44
CA PHE A 231 14.15 4.00 -11.78
C PHE A 231 14.92 3.77 -10.47
N ILE A 232 16.21 4.09 -10.44
CA ILE A 232 17.03 3.99 -9.23
C ILE A 232 16.53 4.97 -8.16
N ALA A 233 16.25 6.23 -8.53
CA ALA A 233 15.72 7.23 -7.63
C ALA A 233 14.37 6.80 -7.03
N VAL A 234 13.47 6.27 -7.86
CA VAL A 234 12.18 5.74 -7.41
C VAL A 234 12.35 4.58 -6.44
N MET A 235 13.22 3.61 -6.75
CA MET A 235 13.49 2.49 -5.84
C MET A 235 14.07 2.98 -4.50
N LEU A 236 14.99 3.96 -4.54
CA LEU A 236 15.51 4.61 -3.33
C LEU A 236 14.39 5.29 -2.53
N VAL A 237 13.45 5.97 -3.19
CA VAL A 237 12.32 6.63 -2.52
C VAL A 237 11.35 5.61 -1.92
N ILE A 238 11.06 4.50 -2.61
CA ILE A 238 10.20 3.43 -2.09
C ILE A 238 10.84 2.81 -0.85
N VAL A 239 12.12 2.43 -0.94
CA VAL A 239 12.87 1.82 0.17
C VAL A 239 13.03 2.81 1.33
N GLY A 240 13.38 4.06 1.03
CA GLY A 240 13.52 5.14 2.00
C GLY A 240 12.22 5.38 2.75
N THR A 241 11.11 5.50 2.04
CA THR A 241 9.78 5.68 2.64
C THR A 241 9.40 4.48 3.52
N TYR A 242 9.63 3.25 3.05
CA TYR A 242 9.38 2.05 3.86
C TYR A 242 10.23 2.02 5.15
N LEU A 243 11.51 2.38 5.07
CA LEU A 243 12.40 2.46 6.23
C LEU A 243 11.96 3.56 7.21
N LEU A 244 11.55 4.73 6.71
CA LEU A 244 11.05 5.84 7.54
C LEU A 244 9.71 5.51 8.20
N PHE A 245 8.79 4.84 7.52
CA PHE A 245 7.54 4.42 8.14
C PHE A 245 7.78 3.39 9.25
N ASN A 246 8.72 2.45 9.06
CA ASN A 246 8.98 1.39 10.02
C ASN A 246 9.82 1.86 11.22
N ALA A 247 10.94 2.54 10.97
CA ALA A 247 11.86 2.99 12.00
C ALA A 247 11.63 4.46 12.40
N GLY A 248 11.32 5.32 11.44
CA GLY A 248 11.20 6.77 11.63
C GLY A 248 10.03 7.17 12.52
N ILE A 249 8.86 6.55 12.41
CA ILE A 249 7.73 6.82 13.33
C ILE A 249 8.14 6.46 14.78
N THR A 250 8.85 5.36 14.96
CA THR A 250 9.30 4.89 16.28
C THR A 250 10.34 5.84 16.88
N VAL A 251 11.30 6.31 16.09
CA VAL A 251 12.32 7.28 16.50
C VAL A 251 11.71 8.67 16.73
N PHE A 252 10.76 9.09 15.89
CA PHE A 252 10.01 10.33 16.07
C PHE A 252 9.25 10.35 17.40
N LEU A 253 8.59 9.25 17.75
CA LEU A 253 7.96 9.11 19.08
C LEU A 253 8.99 9.11 20.22
N GLN A 254 10.17 8.52 20.04
CA GLN A 254 11.26 8.57 21.04
C GLN A 254 11.85 9.99 21.19
N LEU A 255 11.95 10.77 20.12
CA LEU A 255 12.37 12.17 20.12
C LEU A 255 11.33 13.05 20.82
N LEU A 256 10.03 12.86 20.54
CA LEU A 256 8.93 13.50 21.26
C LEU A 256 8.97 13.19 22.76
N LYS A 257 9.32 11.95 23.14
CA LYS A 257 9.53 11.56 24.54
C LYS A 257 10.74 12.25 25.18
N LYS A 258 11.77 12.59 24.40
CA LYS A 258 13.01 13.24 24.89
C LYS A 258 12.82 14.75 25.13
N ASN A 259 11.80 15.37 24.55
CA ASN A 259 11.47 16.78 24.77
C ASN A 259 10.63 16.98 26.05
N LYS A 260 11.32 17.23 27.17
CA LYS A 260 10.70 17.35 28.52
C LYS A 260 9.61 18.43 28.61
N ARG A 261 9.64 19.47 27.77
CA ARG A 261 8.67 20.59 27.78
C ARG A 261 7.29 20.23 27.22
N TYR A 262 7.20 19.19 26.39
CA TYR A 262 5.95 18.71 25.76
C TYR A 262 5.38 17.46 26.45
N TYR A 263 6.26 16.59 26.98
CA TYR A 263 5.88 15.32 27.62
C TYR A 263 5.18 15.49 28.98
N TYR A 264 5.49 16.55 29.74
CA TYR A 264 4.94 16.78 31.08
C TYR A 264 3.60 17.53 31.12
N GLN A 265 2.95 17.77 29.97
CA GLN A 265 1.57 18.25 29.93
C GLN A 265 0.59 17.06 30.11
N PRO A 266 -0.40 17.14 31.02
CA PRO A 266 -1.21 15.99 31.44
C PRO A 266 -1.97 15.29 30.30
N ASN A 267 -2.41 16.00 29.26
CA ASN A 267 -3.08 15.39 28.09
C ASN A 267 -2.12 14.67 27.13
N ASN A 268 -0.85 15.09 27.06
CA ASN A 268 0.13 14.53 26.12
C ASN A 268 0.83 13.30 26.70
N LEU A 269 1.01 13.24 28.03
CA LEU A 269 1.60 12.09 28.72
C LEU A 269 0.83 10.78 28.48
N ILE A 270 -0.49 10.84 28.60
CA ILE A 270 -1.40 9.69 28.46
C ILE A 270 -1.46 9.25 26.99
N SER A 271 -1.56 10.20 26.06
CA SER A 271 -1.62 9.93 24.62
C SER A 271 -0.30 9.35 24.09
N VAL A 272 0.83 9.94 24.46
CA VAL A 272 2.17 9.50 24.04
C VAL A 272 2.52 8.15 24.67
N SER A 273 2.19 7.90 25.94
CA SER A 273 2.43 6.60 26.57
C SER A 273 1.57 5.49 25.93
N ASN A 274 0.31 5.77 25.60
CA ASN A 274 -0.57 4.82 24.91
C ASN A 274 -0.10 4.55 23.47
N LEU A 275 0.35 5.57 22.73
CA LEU A 275 0.91 5.40 21.38
C LEU A 275 2.21 4.62 21.39
N ILE A 276 3.12 4.90 22.34
CA ILE A 276 4.36 4.15 22.51
C ILE A 276 4.07 2.70 22.91
N PHE A 277 3.11 2.46 23.81
CA PHE A 277 2.70 1.10 24.18
C PHE A 277 2.10 0.35 22.98
N ARG A 278 1.23 1.00 22.19
CA ARG A 278 0.65 0.42 20.96
C ARG A 278 1.71 0.17 19.87
N MET A 279 2.68 1.07 19.71
CA MET A 279 3.77 0.87 18.75
C MET A 279 4.78 -0.16 19.22
N LYS A 280 5.09 -0.24 20.52
CA LYS A 280 5.95 -1.29 21.09
C LYS A 280 5.32 -2.67 20.85
N LYS A 281 4.00 -2.76 20.95
CA LYS A 281 3.22 -3.95 20.57
C LYS A 281 3.28 -4.24 19.06
N MET A 282 3.20 -3.23 18.20
CA MET A 282 3.33 -3.40 16.74
C MET A 282 4.76 -3.76 16.26
N LEU A 283 5.81 -3.44 17.03
CA LEU A 283 7.21 -3.75 16.72
C LEU A 283 7.72 -5.07 17.33
N SER A 284 7.12 -5.55 18.42
CA SER A 284 7.45 -6.85 19.01
C SER A 284 6.78 -8.02 18.30
N ASP A 285 5.59 -7.78 17.73
CA ASP A 285 4.83 -8.72 16.92
C ASP A 285 5.35 -8.71 15.49
#